data_AF-A0A528AZT8-F1
#
_entry.id   AF-A0A528AZT8-F1
#
_cell.length_a   1.000
_cell.length_b   1.000
_cell.length_c   1.000
_cell.angle_alpha   90.00
_cell.angle_beta   90.00
_cell.angle_gamma   90.00
#
_symmetry.space_group_name_H-M   'P 1'
#
loop_
_entity.id
_entity.type
_entity.pdbx_description
1 polymer ?
#
loop_
_entity_poly.entity_id
_entity_poly.type
_entity_poly.pdbx_seq_one_letter_code
_entity_poly.pdbx_strand_id
1 'polypeptide(L)' 'YEAAVETLRRDETYRTSSRRFLAASLAQLGRVDEARAEAELFLVGNPHFTTRHWATTEPFRDAATLEHFVDGFRKAGLPE' A
#
# COMPACT_ATOMS: atom_id res chain seq x y z
N TYR A 1 -6.81 -3.31 -14.09
CA TYR A 1 -6.39 -2.60 -12.86
C TYR A 1 -7.56 -2.21 -11.96
N GLU A 2 -8.74 -1.86 -12.49
CA GLU A 2 -9.94 -1.59 -11.64
C GLU A 2 -10.43 -2.82 -10.84
N ALA A 3 -10.39 -4.02 -11.41
CA ALA A 3 -10.80 -5.25 -10.71
C ALA A 3 -9.90 -5.62 -9.50
N ALA A 4 -8.65 -5.16 -9.47
CA ALA A 4 -7.74 -5.38 -8.33
C ALA A 4 -8.12 -4.51 -7.12
N VAL A 5 -8.66 -3.31 -7.37
CA VAL A 5 -9.16 -2.39 -6.34
C VAL A 5 -10.45 -2.90 -5.70
N GLU A 6 -11.31 -3.58 -6.47
CA GLU A 6 -12.54 -4.16 -5.93
C GLU A 6 -12.31 -5.43 -5.10
N THR A 7 -11.27 -6.21 -5.40
CA THR A 7 -10.92 -7.41 -4.60
C THR A 7 -10.32 -7.03 -3.24
N LEU A 8 -9.65 -5.89 -3.16
CA LEU A 8 -9.07 -5.33 -1.93
C LEU A 8 -10.11 -4.86 -0.90
N ARG A 9 -11.40 -4.83 -1.25
CA ARG A 9 -12.47 -4.33 -0.38
C ARG A 9 -12.93 -5.31 0.70
N ARG A 10 -12.35 -6.51 0.79
CA ARG A 10 -12.78 -7.52 1.77
C ARG A 10 -11.88 -7.57 3.00
N ASP A 11 -12.56 -7.54 4.15
CA ASP A 11 -12.10 -7.94 5.49
C ASP A 11 -11.31 -6.89 6.32
N GLU A 12 -12.11 -6.05 7.00
CA GLU A 12 -11.97 -5.65 8.42
C GLU A 12 -10.76 -4.81 8.90
N THR A 13 -9.68 -4.67 8.13
CA THR A 13 -8.46 -3.96 8.58
C THR A 13 -8.29 -2.59 7.88
N TYR A 14 -9.41 -1.95 7.55
CA TYR A 14 -9.49 -0.82 6.61
C TYR A 14 -9.16 0.56 7.20
N ARG A 15 -9.22 0.74 8.53
CA ARG A 15 -9.14 2.07 9.15
C ARG A 15 -7.78 2.75 8.98
N THR A 16 -6.68 2.01 9.06
CA THR A 16 -5.32 2.57 8.89
C THR A 16 -4.79 2.33 7.47
N SER A 17 -5.31 1.31 6.80
CA SER A 17 -4.77 0.81 5.53
C SER A 17 -5.26 1.56 4.29
N SER A 18 -6.31 2.36 4.41
CA SER A 18 -6.92 3.05 3.25
C SER A 18 -5.92 3.95 2.50
N ARG A 19 -5.04 4.68 3.21
CA ARG A 19 -4.06 5.58 2.57
C ARG A 19 -2.87 4.86 1.94
N ARG A 20 -2.32 3.84 2.60
CA ARG A 20 -1.23 3.04 1.99
C ARG A 20 -1.72 2.40 0.69
N PHE A 21 -2.90 1.77 0.69
CA PHE A 21 -3.44 1.11 -0.50
C PHE A 21 -3.78 2.10 -1.61
N LEU A 22 -4.27 3.29 -1.26
CA LEU A 22 -4.44 4.38 -2.22
C LEU A 22 -3.11 4.79 -2.83
N ALA A 23 -2.06 4.97 -2.02
CA ALA A 23 -0.71 5.28 -2.50
C ALA A 23 -0.18 4.19 -3.46
N ALA A 24 -0.29 2.91 -3.11
CA ALA A 24 0.09 1.82 -4.00
C ALA A 24 -0.71 1.81 -5.30
N SER A 25 -2.02 2.05 -5.24
CA SER A 25 -2.88 2.07 -6.42
C SER A 25 -2.55 3.25 -7.33
N LEU A 26 -2.35 4.44 -6.77
CA LEU A 26 -1.90 5.63 -7.50
C LEU A 26 -0.54 5.39 -8.16
N ALA A 27 0.40 4.78 -7.44
CA ALA A 27 1.72 4.45 -7.96
C ALA A 27 1.64 3.44 -9.12
N GLN A 28 0.78 2.42 -9.03
CA GLN A 28 0.57 1.47 -10.12
C GLN A 28 -0.15 2.08 -11.33
N LEU A 29 -0.96 3.12 -11.12
CA LEU A 29 -1.57 3.91 -12.19
C LEU A 29 -0.60 4.92 -12.83
N GLY A 30 0.66 4.96 -12.40
CA GLY A 30 1.67 5.91 -12.88
C GLY A 30 1.57 7.30 -12.25
N ARG A 31 0.64 7.51 -11.32
CA ARG A 31 0.45 8.77 -10.56
C ARG A 31 1.36 8.79 -9.34
N VAL A 32 2.67 8.71 -9.59
CA VAL A 32 3.70 8.53 -8.55
C VAL A 32 3.77 9.73 -7.61
N ASP A 33 3.61 10.96 -8.12
CA ASP A 33 3.64 12.17 -7.30
C ASP A 33 2.52 12.20 -6.25
N GLU A 34 1.30 11.82 -6.65
CA GLU A 34 0.16 11.74 -5.73
C GLU A 34 0.28 10.56 -4.77
N ALA A 35 0.79 9.42 -5.26
CA ALA A 35 1.10 8.29 -4.42
C ALA A 35 2.07 8.65 -3.30
N ARG A 36 3.10 9.44 -3.64
CA ARG A 36 4.10 9.91 -2.69
C ARG A 36 3.51 10.85 -1.65
N ALA A 37 2.68 11.81 -2.08
CA ALA A 37 2.00 12.70 -1.15
C ALA A 37 1.13 11.94 -0.14
N GLU A 38 0.37 10.94 -0.60
CA GLU A 38 -0.44 10.09 0.29
C GLU A 38 0.42 9.22 1.23
N ALA A 39 1.53 8.67 0.73
CA ALA A 39 2.48 7.91 1.53
C ALA A 39 3.12 8.78 2.62
N GLU A 40 3.54 10.00 2.30
CA GLU A 40 4.11 10.94 3.26
C GLU A 40 3.09 11.32 4.35
N LEU A 41 1.85 11.65 3.97
CA LEU A 41 0.77 11.94 4.91
C LEU A 41 0.46 10.74 5.83
N PHE A 42 0.60 9.52 5.32
CA PHE A 42 0.43 8.31 6.10
C PHE A 42 1.58 8.12 7.11
N LEU A 43 2.83 8.36 6.69
CA LEU A 43 4.01 8.28 7.54
C LEU A 43 4.02 9.33 8.65
N VAL A 44 3.43 10.51 8.42
CA VAL A 44 3.24 11.53 9.47
C VAL A 44 2.44 10.97 10.65
N GLY A 45 1.41 10.15 10.39
CA GLY A 45 0.63 9.47 11.44
C GLY A 45 1.22 8.14 11.90
N ASN A 46 2.09 7.53 11.09
CA ASN A 46 2.66 6.20 11.31
C ASN A 46 4.17 6.19 11.02
N PRO A 47 5.00 6.89 11.82
CA PRO A 47 6.42 7.07 11.54
C PRO A 47 7.23 5.76 11.63
N HIS A 48 6.70 4.74 12.30
CA HIS A 48 7.32 3.42 12.42
C HIS A 48 6.86 2.43 11.35
N PHE A 49 6.02 2.86 10.41
CA PHE A 49 5.59 1.99 9.32
C PHE A 49 6.76 1.66 8.41
N THR A 50 6.89 0.38 8.08
CA THR A 50 7.85 -0.12 7.08
C THR A 50 7.18 -1.18 6.23
N THR A 51 7.50 -1.15 4.95
CA THR A 51 6.92 -2.06 3.95
C THR A 51 7.26 -3.51 4.27
N ARG A 52 8.47 -3.79 4.76
CA ARG A 52 8.90 -5.13 5.18
C ARG A 52 8.16 -5.62 6.42
N HIS A 53 8.02 -4.79 7.44
CA HIS A 53 7.28 -5.19 8.66
C HIS A 53 5.82 -5.47 8.32
N TRP A 54 5.23 -4.64 7.46
CA TRP A 54 3.89 -4.86 6.95
C TRP A 54 3.77 -6.18 6.18
N ALA A 55 4.66 -6.41 5.22
CA ALA A 55 4.68 -7.64 4.41
C ALA A 55 4.88 -8.92 5.24
N THR A 56 5.55 -8.80 6.39
CA THR A 56 5.77 -9.92 7.32
C THR A 56 4.59 -10.16 8.26
N THR A 57 3.83 -9.09 8.57
CA THR A 57 2.71 -9.15 9.53
C THR A 57 1.39 -9.55 8.86
N GLU A 58 1.21 -9.21 7.58
CA GLU A 58 -0.01 -9.54 6.85
C GLU A 58 0.01 -11.00 6.37
N PRO A 59 -1.00 -11.81 6.72
CA PRO A 59 -1.14 -13.17 6.25
C PRO A 59 -1.69 -13.20 4.81
N PHE A 60 -0.96 -12.65 3.85
CA PHE A 60 -1.31 -12.79 2.44
C PHE A 60 -1.19 -14.26 2.04
N ARG A 61 -2.31 -14.86 1.60
CA ARG A 61 -2.31 -16.21 1.03
C ARG A 61 -1.60 -16.27 -0.32
N ASP A 62 -1.48 -15.13 -1.01
CA ASP A 62 -0.93 -15.03 -2.35
C ASP A 62 0.29 -14.10 -2.36
N ALA A 63 1.46 -14.67 -2.62
CA ALA A 63 2.73 -13.95 -2.62
C ALA A 63 2.82 -12.94 -3.78
N ALA A 64 2.23 -13.26 -4.94
CA ALA A 64 2.21 -12.36 -6.10
C ALA A 64 1.42 -11.07 -5.80
N THR A 65 0.32 -11.20 -5.06
CA THR A 65 -0.48 -10.07 -4.57
C THR A 65 0.32 -9.23 -3.58
N LEU A 66 1.02 -9.86 -2.64
CA LEU A 66 1.88 -9.15 -1.68
C LEU A 66 2.99 -8.38 -2.41
N GLU A 67 3.70 -9.02 -3.34
CA GLU A 67 4.75 -8.37 -4.13
C GLU A 67 4.21 -7.20 -4.96
N HIS A 68 2.99 -7.31 -5.50
CA HIS A 68 2.34 -6.24 -6.24
C HIS A 68 2.06 -4.99 -5.37
N PHE A 69 1.69 -5.18 -4.10
CA PHE A 69 1.53 -4.08 -3.15
C PHE A 69 2.86 -3.50 -2.69
N VAL A 70 3.84 -4.35 -2.40
CA VAL A 70 5.19 -3.94 -2.02
C VAL A 70 5.82 -3.08 -3.12
N ASP A 71 5.67 -3.49 -4.38
CA ASP A 71 6.10 -2.71 -5.54
C ASP A 71 5.38 -1.35 -5.62
N GLY A 72 4.06 -1.33 -5.41
CA GLY A 72 3.28 -0.09 -5.32
C GLY A 72 3.74 0.84 -4.18
N PHE A 73 4.06 0.28 -3.01
CA PHE A 73 4.58 1.03 -1.87
C PHE A 73 5.97 1.58 -2.13
N ARG A 74 6.85 0.80 -2.74
CA ARG A 74 8.20 1.24 -3.13
C ARG A 74 8.14 2.39 -4.13
N LYS A 75 7.26 2.27 -5.14
CA LYS A 75 7.00 3.35 -6.11
C LYS A 75 6.41 4.59 -5.46
N ALA A 76 5.54 4.42 -4.46
CA ALA A 76 5.00 5.53 -3.66
C ALA A 76 6.03 6.15 -2.68
N GLY A 77 7.23 5.58 -2.54
CA GLY A 77 8.26 6.10 -1.65
C GLY A 77 8.07 5.76 -0.18
N LEU A 78 7.31 4.71 0.15
CA LEU A 78 7.24 4.17 1.50
C LEU A 78 8.56 3.49 1.87
N PRO A 79 9.03 3.61 3.13
CA PRO A 79 10.26 2.99 3.61
C PRO A 79 10.15 1.45 3.63
N GLU A 80 11.28 0.77 3.41
CA GLU A 80 11.41 -0.70 3.43
C GLU A 80 11.60 -1.26 4.83
#